data_AF-A0A4Q3YIZ8-F1
#
_entry.id   AF-A0A4Q3YIZ8-F1
#
_cell.length_a   1.000
_cell.length_b   1.000
_cell.length_c   1.000
_cell.angle_alpha   90.00
_cell.angle_beta   90.00
_cell.angle_gamma   90.00
#
_symmetry.space_group_name_H-M   'P 1'
#
loop_
_entity.id
_entity.type
_entity.pdbx_description
1 polymer ?
#
loop_
_entity_poly.entity_id
_entity_poly.type
_entity_poly.pdbx_seq_one_letter_code
_entity_poly.pdbx_strand_id
1 'polypeptide(L)' 'MDGVTLSSPLLSVENVTLEYRAPGRVVRATQNVSFDVWEADRFVLLGASGCG' A
#
# COMPACT_ATOMS: atom_id res chain seq x y z
N MET A 1 -33.84 -5.06 12.04
CA MET A 1 -33.10 -4.85 10.79
C MET A 1 -31.67 -4.63 11.21
N ASP A 2 -30.96 -5.75 11.31
CA ASP A 2 -29.60 -5.80 11.83
C ASP A 2 -28.70 -4.99 10.90
N GLY A 3 -27.95 -4.07 11.50
CA GLY A 3 -27.15 -3.09 10.79
C GLY A 3 -26.26 -3.78 9.78
N VAL A 4 -26.28 -3.29 8.54
CA VAL A 4 -25.24 -3.57 7.57
C VAL A 4 -23.92 -3.19 8.23
N THR A 5 -23.14 -4.18 8.67
CA THR A 5 -21.74 -3.96 9.01
C THR A 5 -21.11 -3.48 7.71
N LEU A 6 -20.86 -2.17 7.62
CA LEU A 6 -20.09 -1.59 6.53
C LEU A 6 -18.74 -2.32 6.56
N SER A 7 -18.53 -3.17 5.56
CA SER A 7 -17.27 -3.90 5.39
C SER A 7 -16.16 -2.84 5.36
N SER A 8 -15.19 -2.95 6.25
CA SER A 8 -13.98 -2.14 6.22
C SER A 8 -12.91 -2.89 5.42
N PRO A 9 -12.00 -2.19 4.73
CA PRO A 9 -10.88 -2.87 4.10
C PRO A 9 -10.06 -3.62 5.16
N LEU A 10 -9.55 -4.79 4.80
CA LEU A 10 -8.66 -5.58 5.64
C LEU A 10 -7.29 -4.92 5.77
N LEU A 11 -6.87 -4.21 4.72
CA LEU A 11 -5.70 -3.35 4.70
C LEU A 11 -6.06 -2.05 4.00
N SER A 12 -5.79 -0.92 4.66
CA SER A 12 -5.81 0.39 4.02
C SER A 12 -4.41 0.97 4.07
N VAL A 13 -3.92 1.39 2.90
CA VAL A 13 -2.65 2.09 2.71
C VAL A 13 -2.99 3.48 2.25
N GLU A 14 -2.54 4.49 3.00
CA GLU A 14 -2.84 5.88 2.71
C GLU A 14 -1.56 6.71 2.63
N ASN A 15 -1.33 7.32 1.47
CA ASN A 15 -0.31 8.34 1.23
C ASN A 15 1.11 7.91 1.64
N VAL A 16 1.43 6.63 1.50
CA VAL A 16 2.69 6.08 1.98
C VAL A 16 3.84 6.49 1.05
N THR A 17 4.85 7.11 1.65
CA THR A 17 6.14 7.41 1.03
C THR A 17 7.23 6.72 1.83
N LEU A 18 7.98 5.82 1.20
CA LEU A 18 9.07 5.07 1.81
C LEU A 18 10.42 5.54 1.26
N GLU A 19 11.32 5.91 2.15
CA GLU A 19 12.68 6.31 1.82
C GLU A 19 13.71 5.48 2.59
N TYR A 20 14.68 4.90 1.87
CA TYR A 20 15.86 4.27 2.45
C TYR A 20 17.02 5.27 2.43
N ARG A 21 17.66 5.47 3.59
CA ARG A 21 18.85 6.31 3.72
C ARG A 21 20.09 5.43 3.74
N ALA A 22 21.03 5.72 2.85
CA ALA A 22 22.36 5.12 2.82
C ALA A 22 23.42 6.23 2.83
N PRO A 23 24.68 5.95 3.19
CA PRO A 23 25.74 6.94 3.08
C PRO A 23 25.80 7.54 1.67
N GLY A 24 25.68 8.86 1.57
CA GLY A 24 25.75 9.60 0.31
C GLY A 24 24.50 9.53 -0.60
N ARG A 25 23.42 8.83 -0.22
CA ARG A 25 22.18 8.82 -1.03
C ARG A 25 20.92 8.52 -0.23
N VAL A 26 19.80 9.06 -0.71
CA VAL A 26 18.45 8.65 -0.30
C VAL A 26 17.79 7.99 -1.50
N VAL A 27 17.22 6.79 -1.30
CA VAL A 27 16.44 6.08 -2.30
C VAL A 27 14.98 6.14 -1.90
N ARG A 28 14.14 6.76 -2.74
CA ARG A 28 12.68 6.74 -2.56
C ARG A 28 12.12 5.49 -3.23
N ALA A 29 11.63 4.56 -2.43
CA ALA A 29 11.04 3.31 -2.89
C ALA A 29 9.59 3.55 -3.32
N THR A 30 8.77 4.18 -2.47
CA THR A 30 7.38 4.54 -2.82
C THR A 30 7.18 6.04 -2.68
N GLN A 31 6.24 6.59 -3.44
CA GLN A 31 5.85 8.00 -3.35
C GLN A 31 4.33 8.14 -3.34
N ASN A 32 3.79 8.56 -2.20
CA ASN A 32 2.37 8.83 -2.00
C ASN A 32 1.45 7.71 -2.52
N VAL A 33 1.77 6.47 -2.16
CA VAL A 33 1.01 5.28 -2.59
C VAL A 33 -0.19 5.09 -1.67
N SER A 34 -1.37 4.90 -2.27
CA SER A 34 -2.61 4.61 -1.56
C SER A 34 -3.37 3.47 -2.25
N PHE A 35 -3.86 2.51 -1.47
CA PHE A 35 -4.75 1.45 -1.93
C PHE A 35 -5.43 0.76 -0.75
N ASP A 36 -6.57 0.12 -1.02
CA ASP A 36 -7.28 -0.72 -0.08
C ASP A 36 -7.28 -2.17 -0.57
N VAL A 37 -7.23 -3.13 0.36
CA VAL A 37 -7.46 -4.55 0.11
C VAL A 37 -8.66 -4.98 0.93
N TRP A 38 -9.69 -5.49 0.25
CA TRP A 38 -10.96 -5.87 0.83
C TRP A 38 -11.01 -7.38 1.09
N GLU A 39 -12.02 -7.80 1.86
CA GLU A 39 -12.28 -9.23 2.02
C GLU A 39 -12.59 -9.88 0.66
N ALA A 40 -12.03 -11.07 0.45
CA ALA A 40 -12.11 -11.85 -0.80
C ALA A 40 -11.38 -11.26 -2.03
N ASP A 41 -10.62 -10.16 -1.89
CA ASP A 41 -9.75 -9.67 -2.96
C ASP A 41 -8.61 -10.65 -3.26
N ARG A 42 -8.24 -10.69 -4.55
CA ARG A 42 -6.96 -11.25 -5.01
C ARG A 42 -6.08 -10.10 -5.48
N PHE A 43 -5.38 -9.49 -4.53
CA PHE A 43 -4.54 -8.32 -4.79
C PHE A 43 -3.13 -8.75 -5.26
N VAL A 44 -2.67 -8.21 -6.40
CA VAL A 44 -1.36 -8.52 -6.98
C VAL A 44 -0.55 -7.22 -7.12
N LEU A 45 0.61 -7.17 -6.48
CA LEU A 45 1.62 -6.16 -6.73
C LEU A 45 2.62 -6.70 -7.76
N LEU A 46 2.71 -6.03 -8.90
CA LEU A 46 3.61 -6.40 -9.99
C LEU A 46 4.46 -5.19 -10.39
N GLY A 47 5.76 -5.41 -10.47
CA GLY A 47 6.69 -4.41 -10.98
C GLY A 47 8.07 -5.01 -11.29
N ALA A 48 8.87 -4.26 -12.03
CA ALA A 48 10.25 -4.63 -12.34
C ALA A 48 11.13 -4.59 -11.07
N SER A 49 12.28 -5.25 -11.10
CA SER A 49 13.24 -5.21 -9.99
C SER A 49 13.57 -3.77 -9.58
N GLY A 50 13.29 -3.42 -8.32
CA GLY A 50 13.58 -2.11 -7.75
C GLY A 50 12.52 -1.03 -7.99
N CYS A 51 11.30 -1.38 -8.41
CA CYS A 51 10.22 -0.41 -8.59
C CYS A 51 9.69 0.21 -7.28
N GLY A 52 9.99 -0.41 -6.14
CA GLY A 52 9.29 -0.14 -4.89
C GLY A 52 7.90 -0.74 -4.91
#